data_AF-A0A2V7U211-F1
#
_entry.id   AF-A0A2V7U211-F1
#
_cell.length_a   1.000
_cell.length_b   1.000
_cell.length_c   1.000
_cell.angle_alpha   90.00
_cell.angle_beta   90.00
_cell.angle_gamma   90.00
#
_symmetry.space_group_name_H-M   'P 1'
#
loop_
_entity.id
_entity.type
_entity.pdbx_description
1 polymer ?
#
loop_
_entity_poly.entity_id
_entity_poly.type
_entity_poly.pdbx_seq_one_letter_code
_entity_poly.pdbx_strand_id
1 'polypeptide(L)'
;MRIKPVLGILALAAALAMPSARGEDFRWSGAVAPGKVLEIKGVNGGIEAGAASGSEVEVTAHKSGLRSDPAGVEIKVVEHGEGVTICAVYPTPSDEGRPNECRP
;
A
#
# COMPACT_ATOMS: atom_id res chain seq x y z
N MET A 1 48.27 -21.38 45.37
CA MET A 1 48.53 -20.75 44.05
C MET A 1 48.08 -21.75 42.98
N ARG A 2 47.08 -21.57 42.11
CA ARG A 2 46.12 -20.53 41.76
C ARG A 2 44.89 -21.24 41.14
N ILE A 3 43.68 -20.87 41.56
CA ILE A 3 42.41 -21.34 41.01
C ILE A 3 42.15 -20.50 39.73
N LYS A 4 41.88 -21.14 38.59
CA LYS A 4 41.57 -20.45 37.32
C LYS A 4 40.05 -20.18 37.24
N PRO A 5 39.60 -18.94 37.02
CA PRO A 5 38.19 -18.66 36.83
C PRO A 5 37.80 -19.01 35.39
N VAL A 6 36.74 -19.81 35.22
CA VAL A 6 36.10 -20.03 33.92
C VAL A 6 35.10 -18.89 33.74
N LEU A 7 35.42 -17.96 32.85
CA LEU A 7 34.58 -16.82 32.50
C LEU A 7 33.60 -17.29 31.41
N GLY A 8 32.33 -17.46 31.78
CA GLY A 8 31.26 -17.79 30.84
C GLY A 8 30.86 -16.58 29.99
N ILE A 9 30.90 -16.73 28.67
CA ILE A 9 30.45 -15.71 27.72
C ILE A 9 28.95 -15.93 27.49
N LEU A 10 28.10 -15.04 27.99
CA LEU A 10 26.71 -14.92 27.55
C LEU A 10 26.70 -14.22 26.18
N ALA A 11 26.39 -14.95 25.12
CA ALA A 11 26.12 -14.37 23.81
C ALA A 11 24.70 -13.80 23.78
N LEU A 12 24.58 -12.47 23.78
CA LEU A 12 23.31 -11.78 23.60
C LEU A 12 23.01 -11.70 22.09
N ALA A 13 22.14 -12.58 21.58
CA ALA A 13 21.71 -12.54 20.19
C ALA A 13 20.74 -11.36 19.97
N ALA A 14 21.23 -10.26 19.39
CA ALA A 14 20.39 -9.17 18.93
C ALA A 14 19.70 -9.57 17.61
N ALA A 15 18.39 -9.77 17.64
CA ALA A 15 17.59 -9.97 16.43
C ALA A 15 17.50 -8.64 15.67
N LEU A 16 18.17 -8.54 14.53
CA LEU A 16 18.05 -7.40 13.61
C LEU A 16 16.69 -7.47 12.91
N ALA A 17 15.75 -6.62 13.34
CA ALA A 17 14.52 -6.39 12.58
C ALA A 17 14.88 -5.69 11.27
N MET A 18 14.68 -6.35 10.13
CA MET A 18 14.87 -5.72 8.83
C MET A 18 13.74 -4.72 8.55
N PRO A 19 14.05 -3.48 8.12
CA PRO A 19 13.01 -2.53 7.75
C PRO A 19 12.24 -3.06 6.54
N SER A 20 10.93 -3.25 6.71
CA SER A 20 10.03 -3.50 5.58
C SER A 20 9.88 -2.21 4.78
N ALA A 21 10.09 -2.27 3.45
CA ALA A 21 9.77 -1.17 2.58
C ALA A 21 8.25 -0.92 2.64
N ARG A 22 7.84 0.30 3.03
CA ARG A 22 6.44 0.75 3.04
C ARG A 22 6.33 1.95 2.12
N GLY A 23 5.30 1.95 1.27
CA GLY A 23 4.92 3.15 0.54
C GLY A 23 4.12 4.07 1.47
N GLU A 24 4.02 5.35 1.14
CA GLU A 24 3.12 6.25 1.87
C GLU A 24 1.67 5.75 1.78
N ASP A 25 0.96 5.76 2.92
CA ASP A 25 -0.46 5.44 2.94
C ASP A 25 -1.24 6.50 2.15
N PHE A 26 -2.21 6.05 1.37
CA PHE A 26 -3.11 6.93 0.63
C PHE A 26 -4.43 7.09 1.38
N ARG A 27 -5.00 8.31 1.33
CA ARG A 27 -6.33 8.62 1.84
C ARG A 27 -7.07 9.51 0.85
N TRP A 28 -8.34 9.20 0.63
CA TRP A 28 -9.27 10.01 -0.14
C TRP A 28 -10.64 9.98 0.50
N SER A 29 -11.36 11.10 0.46
CA SER A 29 -12.79 11.15 0.76
C SER A 29 -13.51 11.93 -0.33
N GLY A 30 -14.75 11.55 -0.60
CA GLY A 30 -15.58 12.25 -1.56
C GLY A 30 -16.99 11.70 -1.66
N ALA A 31 -17.90 12.52 -2.17
CA ALA A 31 -19.28 12.11 -2.42
C ALA A 31 -19.37 11.27 -3.70
N VAL A 32 -20.11 10.16 -3.63
CA VAL A 32 -20.49 9.37 -4.80
C VAL A 32 -22.01 9.47 -4.93
N ALA A 33 -22.48 10.03 -6.04
CA ALA A 33 -23.91 10.30 -6.22
C ALA A 33 -24.75 9.00 -6.21
N PRO A 34 -26.01 9.05 -5.76
CA PRO A 34 -26.89 7.89 -5.79
C PRO A 34 -26.98 7.25 -7.19
N GLY A 35 -26.85 5.93 -7.26
CA GLY A 35 -26.85 5.19 -8.52
C GLY A 35 -25.53 5.25 -9.31
N LYS A 36 -24.49 5.91 -8.78
CA LYS A 36 -23.13 5.93 -9.34
C LYS A 36 -22.21 4.98 -8.58
N VAL A 37 -21.06 4.67 -9.19
CA VAL A 37 -20.17 3.60 -8.71
C VAL A 37 -18.81 4.17 -8.32
N LEU A 38 -18.28 3.68 -7.20
CA LEU A 38 -16.86 3.79 -6.89
C LEU A 38 -16.16 2.51 -7.37
N GLU A 39 -15.26 2.64 -8.33
CA GLU A 39 -14.45 1.54 -8.84
C GLU A 39 -13.06 1.54 -8.22
N ILE A 40 -12.60 0.40 -7.73
CA ILE A 40 -11.23 0.22 -7.24
C ILE A 40 -10.50 -0.76 -8.16
N LYS A 41 -9.45 -0.30 -8.85
CA LYS A 41 -8.72 -1.06 -9.88
C LYS A 41 -7.25 -1.27 -9.53
N GLY A 42 -6.67 -2.37 -10.00
CA GLY A 42 -5.23 -2.65 -9.88
C GLY A 42 -4.76 -3.07 -8.48
N VAL A 43 -5.66 -3.40 -7.55
CA VAL A 43 -5.27 -3.84 -6.20
C VAL A 43 -4.62 -5.22 -6.25
N ASN A 44 -3.45 -5.33 -5.63
CA ASN A 44 -2.82 -6.61 -5.32
C ASN A 44 -2.92 -6.84 -3.81
N GLY A 45 -3.95 -7.56 -3.38
CA GLY A 45 -4.30 -7.74 -1.97
C GLY A 45 -5.81 -7.80 -1.75
N GLY A 46 -6.23 -7.58 -0.50
CA GLY A 46 -7.63 -7.54 -0.11
C GLY A 46 -8.24 -6.14 -0.20
N ILE A 47 -9.56 -6.11 -0.38
CA ILE A 47 -10.38 -4.90 -0.20
C ILE A 47 -11.38 -5.23 0.91
N GLU A 48 -11.46 -4.35 1.90
CA GLU A 48 -12.51 -4.36 2.92
C GLU A 48 -13.41 -3.16 2.67
N ALA A 49 -14.73 -3.39 2.61
CA ALA A 49 -15.70 -2.35 2.34
C ALA A 49 -16.89 -2.49 3.30
N GLY A 50 -17.35 -1.34 3.80
CA GLY A 50 -18.52 -1.23 4.66
C GLY A 50 -19.32 0.02 4.33
N ALA A 51 -20.52 0.13 4.91
CA ALA A 51 -21.32 1.33 4.77
C ALA A 51 -20.60 2.51 5.45
N ALA A 52 -20.55 3.65 4.76
CA ALA A 52 -20.04 4.89 5.35
C ALA A 52 -20.96 5.37 6.47
N SER A 53 -20.39 6.06 7.46
CA SER A 53 -21.15 6.69 8.55
C SER A 53 -21.75 8.05 8.16
N GLY A 54 -21.32 8.62 7.03
CA GLY A 54 -21.71 9.95 6.55
C GLY A 54 -22.11 9.98 5.07
N SER A 55 -22.09 11.16 4.46
CA SER A 55 -22.45 11.40 3.06
C SER A 55 -21.31 11.20 2.07
N GLU A 56 -20.10 10.93 2.55
CA GLU A 56 -18.90 10.71 1.74
C GLU A 56 -18.41 9.28 1.90
N VAL A 57 -17.83 8.75 0.83
CA VAL A 57 -17.05 7.52 0.88
C VAL A 57 -15.64 7.88 1.32
N GLU A 58 -15.06 7.05 2.19
CA GLU A 58 -13.66 7.13 2.58
C GLU A 58 -12.89 5.95 1.99
N VAL A 59 -11.73 6.22 1.41
CA VAL A 59 -10.83 5.20 0.86
C VAL A 59 -9.45 5.39 1.48
N THR A 60 -8.98 4.34 2.16
CA THR A 60 -7.62 4.24 2.64
C THR A 60 -6.92 3.11 1.91
N ALA A 61 -5.65 3.32 1.53
CA ALA A 61 -4.84 2.26 0.95
C ALA A 61 -3.49 2.17 1.65
N HIS A 62 -3.16 0.95 2.04
CA HIS A 62 -1.88 0.61 2.67
C HIS A 62 -0.98 -0.06 1.65
N LYS A 63 0.22 0.52 1.43
CA LYS A 63 1.17 0.05 0.42
C LYS A 63 2.32 -0.71 1.07
N SER A 64 2.44 -1.99 0.76
CA SER A 64 3.50 -2.85 1.30
C SER A 64 4.08 -3.79 0.25
N GLY A 65 5.35 -4.17 0.42
CA GLY A 65 6.03 -5.09 -0.48
C GLY A 65 7.25 -5.73 0.17
N LEU A 66 7.50 -7.01 -0.14
CA LEU A 66 8.68 -7.74 0.36
C LEU A 66 9.84 -7.73 -0.64
N ARG A 67 9.52 -7.87 -1.93
CA ARG A 67 10.49 -7.99 -3.04
C ARG A 67 10.32 -6.91 -4.11
N SER A 68 9.40 -5.99 -3.89
CA SER A 68 9.08 -4.88 -4.79
C SER A 68 9.08 -3.59 -3.99
N ASP A 69 9.33 -2.46 -4.65
CA ASP A 69 9.23 -1.15 -4.02
C ASP A 69 7.76 -0.65 -4.06
N PRO A 70 7.04 -0.66 -2.93
CA PRO A 70 5.69 -0.11 -2.90
C PRO A 70 5.66 1.40 -3.14
N ALA A 71 6.75 2.15 -2.94
CA ALA A 71 6.76 3.59 -3.17
C ALA A 71 6.49 3.94 -4.64
N GLY A 72 6.95 3.10 -5.57
CA GLY A 72 6.76 3.29 -7.02
C GLY A 72 5.31 3.14 -7.53
N VAL A 73 4.37 2.66 -6.71
CA VAL A 73 2.96 2.53 -7.11
C VAL A 73 2.22 3.86 -6.89
N GLU A 74 1.68 4.46 -7.94
CA GLU A 74 0.88 5.69 -7.82
C GLU A 74 -0.59 5.36 -7.59
N ILE A 75 -1.26 6.03 -6.66
CA ILE A 75 -2.73 5.91 -6.52
C ILE A 75 -3.37 7.10 -7.24
N LYS A 76 -4.10 6.82 -8.32
CA LYS A 76 -4.81 7.84 -9.11
C LYS A 76 -6.30 7.81 -8.86
N VAL A 77 -6.91 8.98 -8.77
CA VAL A 77 -8.36 9.18 -8.70
C VAL A 77 -8.82 9.84 -9.99
N VAL A 78 -9.84 9.28 -10.63
CA VAL A 78 -10.45 9.79 -11.85
C VAL A 78 -11.96 9.89 -11.62
N GLU A 79 -12.47 11.11 -11.59
CA GLU A 79 -13.91 11.37 -11.52
C GLU A 79 -14.50 11.40 -12.93
N HIS A 80 -15.69 10.81 -13.11
CA HIS A 80 -16.38 10.75 -14.40
C HIS A 80 -17.91 10.65 -14.23
N GLY A 81 -18.64 10.70 -15.34
CA GLY A 81 -20.11 10.72 -15.31
C GLY A 81 -20.78 9.49 -14.69
N GLU A 82 -20.07 8.36 -14.59
CA GLU A 82 -20.57 7.12 -13.97
C GLU A 82 -20.11 6.94 -12.50
N GLY A 83 -19.28 7.86 -11.99
CA GLY A 83 -18.83 7.86 -10.61
C GLY A 83 -17.34 8.20 -10.49
N VAL A 84 -16.61 7.39 -9.72
CA VAL A 84 -15.20 7.62 -9.42
C VAL A 84 -14.43 6.32 -9.63
N THR A 85 -13.28 6.39 -10.30
CA THR A 85 -12.34 5.28 -10.41
C THR A 85 -11.06 5.61 -9.65
N ILE A 86 -10.66 4.73 -8.73
CA ILE A 86 -9.39 4.81 -8.03
C ILE A 86 -8.53 3.62 -8.46
N CYS A 87 -7.34 3.90 -9.01
CA CYS A 87 -6.43 2.87 -9.48
C CYS A 87 -5.11 2.86 -8.71
N ALA A 88 -4.61 1.67 -8.38
CA ALA A 88 -3.19 1.47 -8.14
C ALA A 88 -2.47 1.31 -9.49
N VAL A 89 -1.68 2.31 -9.86
CA VAL A 89 -0.92 2.38 -11.11
C VAL A 89 0.52 1.95 -10.83
N TYR A 90 0.88 0.76 -11.31
CA TYR A 90 2.24 0.24 -11.18
C TYR A 90 3.18 0.86 -12.21
N PRO A 91 4.45 1.08 -11.85
CA PRO A 91 5.43 1.61 -12.79
C PRO A 91 5.67 0.59 -13.91
N THR A 92 5.70 1.08 -15.14
CA THR A 92 6.13 0.29 -16.30
C THR A 92 7.65 0.42 -16.43
N PRO A 93 8.41 -0.69 -16.62
CA PRO A 93 9.84 -0.62 -16.90
C PRO A 93 10.15 0.29 -18.09
N SER A 94 11.26 1.02 -18.05
CA SER A 94 11.61 2.06 -19.04
C SER A 94 11.80 1.53 -20.47
N ASP A 95 12.05 0.23 -20.61
CA ASP A 95 12.23 -0.52 -21.85
C ASP A 95 10.94 -1.19 -22.35
N GLU A 96 9.89 -1.18 -21.54
CA GLU A 96 8.56 -1.69 -21.89
C GLU A 96 7.64 -0.55 -22.35
N GLY A 97 6.85 -0.82 -23.40
CA GLY A 97 6.13 0.17 -24.21
C GLY A 97 5.22 1.18 -23.48
N ARG A 98 3.89 1.02 -23.63
CA ARG A 98 2.93 2.04 -23.15
C ARG A 98 2.78 1.99 -21.62
N PRO A 99 2.75 3.14 -20.93
CA PRO A 99 2.62 3.17 -19.49
C PRO A 99 1.25 2.66 -19.03
N ASN A 100 1.18 2.15 -17.80
CA ASN A 100 -0.09 1.86 -17.16
C ASN A 100 -0.89 3.16 -16.93
N GLU A 101 -2.19 3.11 -17.19
CA GLU A 101 -3.08 4.26 -17.07
C GLU A 101 -4.28 3.94 -16.18
N CYS A 102 -4.81 4.96 -15.50
CA CYS A 102 -6.08 4.87 -14.78
C CYS A 102 -7.19 5.45 -15.64
N ARG A 103 -8.22 4.65 -15.92
CA ARG A 103 -9.38 5.03 -16.72
C ARG A 103 -10.66 4.39 -16.14
N PRO A 104 -11.83 5.01 -16.34
CA PRO A 104 -13.13 4.39 -16.09
C PRO A 104 -13.28 3.03 -16.79
#